data_AF-A0A935P2E4-F1
#
_entry.id   AF-A0A935P2E4-F1
#
_cell.length_a   1.000
_cell.length_b   1.000
_cell.length_c   1.000
_cell.angle_alpha   90.00
_cell.angle_beta   90.00
_cell.angle_gamma   90.00
#
_symmetry.space_group_name_H-M   'P 1'
#
loop_
_entity.id
_entity.type
_entity.pdbx_description
1 polymer ?
#
loop_
_entity_poly.entity_id
_entity_poly.type
_entity_poly.pdbx_seq_one_letter_code
_entity_poly.pdbx_strand_id
1 'polypeptide(L)'
;MCMVTLACLTQAALAQGTKGPGKDSEVIDVKSQAANFRVYTSEAGKFYVVPAKVDLDGMVFYGDGKTMHQQRIIGGGSSGDGSMDFAIWAPRAVNLQQGSLTIAADGGAVVQCNREHPVTLTPATPGESQRVLTKAAFHKPLWKRMSKFLARDDNGVYFFVDVLRDTGKGHRVFIGQKGAMKAMPMTNIVDDAAGQIYGTKRGELRIVANEGEKASWRKGKKEEKLTILDPGDNRYLVYRELGIYGQLGTICDDE
;
A
#
# COMPACT_ATOMS: atom_id res chain seq x y z
N MET A 1 -19.19 -47.52 -64.02
CA MET A 1 -18.42 -46.26 -63.97
C MET A 1 -18.58 -45.69 -62.58
N CYS A 2 -17.53 -45.80 -61.75
CA CYS A 2 -17.54 -45.45 -60.34
C CYS A 2 -17.05 -44.00 -60.20
N MET A 3 -17.92 -43.09 -59.77
CA MET A 3 -17.59 -41.69 -59.53
C MET A 3 -17.22 -41.55 -58.05
N VAL A 4 -15.93 -41.48 -57.75
CA VAL A 4 -15.41 -41.22 -56.40
C VAL A 4 -15.28 -39.71 -56.24
N THR A 5 -16.16 -39.12 -55.45
CA THR A 5 -16.14 -37.69 -55.11
C THR A 5 -15.08 -37.45 -54.03
N LEU A 6 -14.01 -36.75 -54.42
CA LEU A 6 -12.91 -36.36 -53.53
C LEU A 6 -13.35 -35.17 -52.65
N ALA A 7 -13.75 -35.42 -51.41
CA ALA A 7 -14.05 -34.36 -50.43
C ALA A 7 -12.72 -33.84 -49.83
N CYS A 8 -12.33 -32.64 -50.23
CA CYS A 8 -11.16 -31.94 -49.68
C CYS A 8 -11.55 -31.29 -48.34
N LEU A 9 -11.22 -31.94 -47.23
CA LEU A 9 -11.33 -31.38 -45.88
C LEU A 9 -10.26 -30.30 -45.68
N THR A 10 -10.65 -29.03 -45.73
CA THR A 10 -9.82 -27.92 -45.25
C THR A 10 -10.11 -27.72 -43.76
N GLN A 11 -9.22 -28.22 -42.90
CA GLN A 11 -9.21 -27.83 -41.49
C GLN A 11 -8.64 -26.42 -41.38
N ALA A 12 -9.51 -25.43 -41.21
CA ALA A 12 -9.11 -24.12 -40.72
C ALA A 12 -8.69 -24.27 -39.25
N ALA A 13 -7.38 -24.30 -39.01
CA ALA A 13 -6.85 -24.17 -37.66
C ALA A 13 -7.19 -22.77 -37.14
N LEU A 14 -8.18 -22.69 -36.25
CA LEU A 14 -8.44 -21.51 -35.45
C LEU A 14 -7.21 -21.28 -34.57
N ALA A 15 -6.34 -20.36 -34.99
CA ALA A 15 -5.34 -19.76 -34.12
C ALA A 15 -6.09 -19.02 -32.99
N GLN A 16 -6.34 -19.72 -31.90
CA GLN A 16 -6.69 -19.10 -30.64
C GLN A 16 -5.49 -18.28 -30.20
N GLY A 17 -5.54 -16.98 -30.47
CA GLY A 17 -4.60 -16.02 -29.92
C GLY A 17 -4.64 -16.13 -28.40
N THR A 18 -3.63 -16.78 -27.84
CA THR A 18 -3.36 -16.77 -26.42
C THR A 18 -3.03 -15.32 -26.05
N LYS A 19 -4.00 -14.63 -25.44
CA LYS A 19 -3.74 -13.37 -24.75
C LYS A 19 -2.61 -13.64 -23.76
N GLY A 20 -1.44 -13.06 -24.03
CA GLY A 20 -0.37 -12.99 -23.05
C GLY A 20 -0.88 -12.32 -21.76
N PRO A 21 -0.20 -12.53 -20.62
CA PRO A 21 -0.61 -11.96 -19.35
C PRO A 21 -0.68 -10.44 -19.51
N GLY A 22 -1.88 -9.89 -19.37
CA GLY A 22 -2.12 -8.46 -19.53
C GLY A 22 -1.24 -7.68 -18.56
N LYS A 23 -0.60 -6.61 -19.06
CA LYS A 23 -0.02 -5.59 -18.19
C LYS A 23 -1.13 -5.12 -17.24
N ASP A 24 -1.01 -5.43 -15.96
CA ASP A 24 -1.83 -4.84 -14.92
C ASP A 24 -1.74 -3.31 -15.06
N SER A 25 -2.81 -2.70 -15.59
CA SER A 25 -2.89 -1.26 -15.69
C SER A 25 -2.78 -0.68 -14.28
N GLU A 26 -1.85 0.24 -14.07
CA GLU A 26 -1.77 1.01 -12.83
C GLU A 26 -2.94 1.99 -12.71
N VAL A 27 -3.67 2.24 -13.81
CA VAL A 27 -4.84 3.10 -13.89
C VAL A 27 -6.12 2.27 -13.77
N ILE A 28 -7.04 2.74 -12.93
CA ILE A 28 -8.35 2.16 -12.64
C ILE A 28 -9.41 2.95 -13.41
N ASP A 29 -10.28 2.25 -14.14
CA ASP A 29 -11.39 2.89 -14.85
C ASP A 29 -12.55 3.20 -13.89
N VAL A 30 -12.51 4.40 -13.34
CA VAL A 30 -13.60 4.96 -12.51
C VAL A 30 -14.68 5.63 -13.38
N LYS A 31 -14.32 6.11 -14.58
CA LYS A 31 -15.25 6.85 -15.44
C LYS A 31 -16.45 6.00 -15.85
N SER A 32 -16.23 4.73 -16.20
CA SER A 32 -17.32 3.80 -16.54
C SER A 32 -18.23 3.46 -15.36
N GLN A 33 -17.79 3.77 -14.13
CA GLN A 33 -18.47 3.45 -12.87
C GLN A 33 -18.82 4.69 -12.06
N ALA A 34 -18.81 5.88 -12.67
CA ALA A 34 -18.95 7.15 -11.96
C ALA A 34 -20.21 7.23 -11.07
N ALA A 35 -21.32 6.60 -11.48
CA ALA A 35 -22.56 6.54 -10.71
C ALA A 35 -22.45 5.76 -9.38
N ASN A 36 -21.42 4.92 -9.22
CA ASN A 36 -21.18 4.16 -8.00
C ASN A 36 -20.41 4.95 -6.95
N PHE A 37 -19.99 6.19 -7.27
CA PHE A 37 -19.15 6.99 -6.39
C PHE A 37 -19.78 8.33 -6.04
N ARG A 38 -19.38 8.85 -4.89
CA ARG A 38 -19.60 10.24 -4.46
C ARG A 38 -18.25 10.88 -4.15
N VAL A 39 -18.20 12.19 -4.29
CA VAL A 39 -16.96 12.97 -4.14
C VAL A 39 -17.13 13.96 -2.99
N TYR A 40 -16.14 13.98 -2.11
CA TYR A 40 -16.00 14.95 -1.05
C TYR A 40 -14.74 15.79 -1.26
N THR A 41 -14.72 16.98 -0.66
CA THR A 41 -13.55 17.86 -0.60
C THR A 41 -13.29 18.34 0.82
N SER A 42 -12.03 18.53 1.18
CA SER A 42 -11.62 19.23 2.40
C SER A 42 -11.32 20.70 2.12
N GLU A 43 -11.20 21.51 3.19
CA GLU A 43 -10.80 22.92 3.09
C GLU A 43 -9.40 23.10 2.48
N ALA A 44 -8.53 22.09 2.64
CA ALA A 44 -7.20 22.05 2.03
C ALA A 44 -7.22 21.74 0.51
N GLY A 45 -8.41 21.62 -0.10
CA GLY A 45 -8.57 21.39 -1.54
C GLY A 45 -8.23 19.96 -1.98
N LYS A 46 -8.25 18.99 -1.06
CA LYS A 46 -8.06 17.58 -1.37
C LYS A 46 -9.41 16.91 -1.64
N PHE A 47 -9.42 15.97 -2.56
CA PHE A 47 -10.61 15.23 -2.96
C PHE A 47 -10.58 13.80 -2.42
N TYR A 48 -11.77 13.31 -2.06
CA TYR A 48 -12.02 11.95 -1.59
C TYR A 48 -13.13 11.37 -2.44
N VAL A 49 -12.88 10.21 -3.05
CA VAL A 49 -13.88 9.49 -3.85
C VAL A 49 -14.20 8.22 -3.11
N VAL A 50 -15.46 8.05 -2.73
CA VAL A 50 -15.93 6.92 -1.92
C VAL A 50 -17.17 6.29 -2.56
N PRO A 51 -17.53 5.06 -2.20
CA PRO A 51 -18.77 4.45 -2.66
C PRO A 51 -20.00 5.30 -2.33
N ALA A 52 -20.91 5.42 -3.30
CA ALA A 52 -22.16 6.17 -3.19
C ALA A 52 -23.20 5.47 -2.31
N LYS A 53 -23.04 4.15 -2.10
CA LYS A 53 -23.88 3.30 -1.27
C LYS A 53 -23.00 2.49 -0.33
N VAL A 54 -23.62 1.79 0.62
CA VAL A 54 -22.92 0.85 1.49
C VAL A 54 -22.21 -0.22 0.66
N ASP A 55 -20.89 -0.14 0.62
CA ASP A 55 -20.00 -1.04 -0.09
C ASP A 55 -18.63 -1.02 0.59
N LEU A 56 -18.41 -1.98 1.51
CA LEU A 56 -17.18 -2.06 2.29
C LEU A 56 -16.01 -2.65 1.49
N ASP A 57 -16.31 -3.32 0.38
CA ASP A 57 -15.32 -3.78 -0.61
C ASP A 57 -15.06 -2.70 -1.68
N GLY A 58 -15.83 -1.62 -1.64
CA GLY A 58 -15.78 -0.51 -2.56
C GLY A 58 -14.45 0.26 -2.49
N MET A 59 -14.05 0.81 -3.63
CA MET A 59 -12.79 1.54 -3.73
C MET A 59 -12.91 2.94 -3.13
N VAL A 60 -11.99 3.28 -2.22
CA VAL A 60 -11.79 4.64 -1.73
C VAL A 60 -10.56 5.22 -2.40
N PHE A 61 -10.64 6.48 -2.84
CA PHE A 61 -9.51 7.20 -3.43
C PHE A 61 -9.31 8.56 -2.75
N TYR A 62 -8.06 9.03 -2.76
CA TYR A 62 -7.66 10.32 -2.22
C TYR A 62 -6.63 10.99 -3.14
N GLY A 63 -6.71 12.32 -3.28
CA GLY A 63 -5.78 13.06 -4.11
C GLY A 63 -6.13 14.53 -4.30
N ASP A 64 -5.59 15.14 -5.35
CA ASP A 64 -5.75 16.57 -5.68
C ASP A 64 -6.87 16.84 -6.70
N GLY A 65 -7.66 15.82 -7.05
CA GLY A 65 -8.73 15.90 -8.04
C GLY A 65 -8.27 15.83 -9.50
N LYS A 66 -6.96 15.73 -9.75
CA LYS A 66 -6.35 15.39 -11.06
C LYS A 66 -5.70 14.02 -11.01
N THR A 67 -5.02 13.71 -9.92
CA THR A 67 -4.40 12.42 -9.64
C THR A 67 -4.97 11.89 -8.33
N MET A 68 -5.55 10.70 -8.40
CA MET A 68 -6.22 10.05 -7.28
C MET A 68 -5.57 8.69 -7.04
N HIS A 69 -5.21 8.40 -5.79
CA HIS A 69 -4.65 7.11 -5.42
C HIS A 69 -5.64 6.31 -4.59
N GLN A 70 -5.82 5.04 -4.96
CA GLN A 70 -6.61 4.11 -4.19
C GLN A 70 -6.01 3.95 -2.79
N GLN A 71 -6.87 4.04 -1.78
CA GLN A 71 -6.52 3.85 -0.39
C GLN A 71 -6.54 2.37 -0.05
N ARG A 72 -5.65 1.95 0.86
CA ARG A 72 -5.61 0.57 1.35
C ARG A 72 -6.54 0.47 2.55
N ILE A 73 -7.73 -0.07 2.32
CA ILE A 73 -8.69 -0.39 3.38
C ILE A 73 -8.21 -1.64 4.13
N ILE A 74 -8.14 -1.55 5.46
CA ILE A 74 -7.69 -2.64 6.36
C ILE A 74 -8.79 -3.12 7.31
N GLY A 75 -9.97 -2.53 7.17
CA GLY A 75 -11.16 -2.87 7.92
C GLY A 75 -12.24 -1.83 7.62
N GLY A 76 -13.41 -2.03 8.20
CA GLY A 76 -14.50 -1.11 8.05
C GLY A 76 -15.78 -1.73 8.55
N GLY A 77 -16.83 -0.92 8.56
CA GLY A 77 -18.15 -1.33 8.99
C GLY A 77 -19.21 -0.45 8.37
N SER A 78 -20.44 -0.94 8.42
CA SER A 78 -21.61 -0.11 8.17
C SER A 78 -22.59 -0.31 9.30
N SER A 79 -23.35 0.73 9.61
CA SER A 79 -24.45 0.62 10.58
C SER A 79 -25.78 0.44 9.84
N GLY A 80 -26.78 -0.08 10.54
CA GLY A 80 -28.13 -0.29 9.98
C GLY A 80 -28.84 0.99 9.53
N ASP A 81 -28.29 2.16 9.86
CA ASP A 81 -28.76 3.48 9.43
C ASP A 81 -28.16 3.96 8.09
N GLY A 82 -27.24 3.18 7.50
CA GLY A 82 -26.58 3.52 6.24
C GLY A 82 -25.26 4.30 6.38
N SER A 83 -24.79 4.54 7.60
CA SER A 83 -23.42 5.04 7.83
C SER A 83 -22.37 3.99 7.45
N MET A 84 -21.20 4.47 7.01
CA MET A 84 -20.03 3.65 6.70
C MET A 84 -18.81 4.17 7.43
N ASP A 85 -17.95 3.26 7.84
CA ASP A 85 -16.61 3.56 8.33
C ASP A 85 -15.58 2.73 7.57
N PHE A 86 -14.52 3.39 7.13
CA PHE A 86 -13.38 2.77 6.47
C PHE A 86 -12.14 2.94 7.33
N ALA A 87 -11.60 1.84 7.82
CA ALA A 87 -10.28 1.80 8.44
C ALA A 87 -9.22 1.78 7.34
N ILE A 88 -8.38 2.82 7.31
CA ILE A 88 -7.40 3.02 6.24
C ILE A 88 -6.00 2.82 6.79
N TRP A 89 -5.19 2.07 6.05
CA TRP A 89 -3.76 1.95 6.33
C TRP A 89 -3.08 3.31 6.18
N ALA A 90 -2.81 3.94 7.32
CA ALA A 90 -2.20 5.25 7.41
C ALA A 90 -1.13 5.21 8.51
N PRO A 91 0.07 4.69 8.21
CA PRO A 91 1.10 4.44 9.22
C PRO A 91 1.72 5.72 9.80
N ARG A 92 1.43 6.88 9.20
CA ARG A 92 1.85 8.22 9.66
C ARG A 92 0.80 8.89 10.55
N ALA A 93 -0.38 8.28 10.75
CA ALA A 93 -1.37 8.79 11.68
C ALA A 93 -0.78 8.84 13.11
N VAL A 94 -0.90 10.00 13.75
CA VAL A 94 -0.31 10.28 15.07
C VAL A 94 -1.26 9.78 16.16
N ASN A 95 -0.73 9.06 17.15
CA ASN A 95 -1.51 8.51 18.28
C ASN A 95 -2.71 7.61 17.88
N LEU A 96 -2.72 7.10 16.65
CA LEU A 96 -3.74 6.22 16.10
C LEU A 96 -3.10 5.01 15.41
N GLN A 97 -3.70 3.84 15.55
CA GLN A 97 -3.24 2.62 14.88
C GLN A 97 -3.46 2.67 13.36
N GLN A 98 -4.44 3.46 12.93
CA GLN A 98 -4.87 3.61 11.53
C GLN A 98 -5.55 4.97 11.35
N GLY A 99 -5.74 5.38 10.10
CA GLY A 99 -6.64 6.48 9.78
C GLY A 99 -8.07 5.95 9.64
N SER A 100 -9.07 6.80 9.81
CA SER A 100 -10.45 6.45 9.47
C SER A 100 -11.08 7.47 8.53
N LEU A 101 -12.00 6.99 7.70
CA LEU A 101 -12.91 7.80 6.92
C LEU A 101 -14.33 7.35 7.24
N THR A 102 -15.07 8.18 7.95
CA THR A 102 -16.44 7.90 8.35
C THR A 102 -17.38 8.71 7.48
N ILE A 103 -18.40 8.07 6.94
CA ILE A 103 -19.50 8.71 6.22
C ILE A 103 -20.80 8.45 6.96
N ALA A 104 -21.41 9.50 7.50
CA ALA A 104 -22.68 9.44 8.19
C ALA A 104 -23.86 9.24 7.23
N ALA A 105 -24.98 8.78 7.77
CA ALA A 105 -26.21 8.52 7.03
C ALA A 105 -26.82 9.79 6.41
N ASP A 106 -26.63 10.94 7.05
CA ASP A 106 -27.04 12.26 6.56
C ASP A 106 -26.11 12.82 5.47
N GLY A 107 -25.07 12.08 5.09
CA GLY A 107 -24.09 12.45 4.08
C GLY A 107 -22.88 13.21 4.62
N GLY A 108 -22.85 13.55 5.91
CA GLY A 108 -21.66 14.10 6.56
C GLY A 108 -20.47 13.16 6.46
N ALA A 109 -19.26 13.71 6.34
CA ALA A 109 -18.06 12.89 6.19
C ALA A 109 -16.89 13.48 6.99
N VAL A 110 -16.13 12.60 7.63
CA VAL A 110 -15.01 12.98 8.50
C VAL A 110 -13.84 12.04 8.27
N VAL A 111 -12.63 12.61 8.23
CA VAL A 111 -11.37 11.88 8.26
C VAL A 111 -10.71 12.04 9.61
N GLN A 112 -10.30 10.94 10.24
CA GLN A 112 -9.51 10.96 11.46
C GLN A 112 -8.08 10.49 11.17
N CYS A 113 -7.13 11.40 11.35
CA CYS A 113 -5.69 11.10 11.22
C CYS A 113 -4.89 11.35 12.51
N ASN A 114 -5.47 12.11 13.43
CA ASN A 114 -5.02 12.33 14.80
C ASN A 114 -6.27 12.39 15.68
N ARG A 115 -6.26 11.87 16.92
CA ARG A 115 -7.40 11.84 17.84
C ARG A 115 -8.07 13.20 18.09
N GLU A 116 -7.30 14.28 18.06
CA GLU A 116 -7.78 15.59 18.53
C GLU A 116 -8.33 16.48 17.41
N HIS A 117 -7.95 16.22 16.16
CA HIS A 117 -8.21 17.10 15.03
C HIS A 117 -8.78 16.32 13.85
N PRO A 118 -10.06 15.93 13.89
CA PRO A 118 -10.73 15.38 12.72
C PRO A 118 -10.84 16.42 11.60
N VAL A 119 -10.69 15.98 10.36
CA VAL A 119 -10.92 16.79 9.16
C VAL A 119 -12.34 16.54 8.68
N THR A 120 -13.20 17.54 8.82
CA THR A 120 -14.55 17.51 8.24
C THR A 120 -14.45 17.67 6.72
N LEU A 121 -15.21 16.84 6.01
CA LEU A 121 -15.31 16.86 4.57
C LEU A 121 -16.68 17.40 4.15
N THR A 122 -16.70 18.13 3.04
CA THR A 122 -17.92 18.65 2.42
C THR A 122 -18.19 17.92 1.11
N PRO A 123 -19.46 17.63 0.76
CA PRO A 123 -19.78 17.12 -0.57
C PRO A 123 -19.24 18.07 -1.63
N ALA A 124 -18.51 17.55 -2.61
CA ALA A 124 -18.02 18.36 -3.73
C ALA A 124 -19.21 18.84 -4.58
N THR A 125 -19.08 20.00 -5.20
CA THR A 125 -20.16 20.50 -6.09
C THR A 125 -20.38 19.54 -7.27
N PRO A 126 -21.55 19.58 -7.95
CA PRO A 126 -21.80 18.72 -9.10
C PRO A 126 -20.74 18.85 -10.20
N GLY A 127 -20.26 20.08 -10.45
CA GLY A 127 -19.21 20.33 -11.44
C GLY A 127 -17.85 19.77 -11.03
N GLU A 128 -17.49 19.83 -9.76
CA GLU A 128 -16.26 19.24 -9.24
C GLU A 128 -16.32 17.71 -9.24
N SER A 129 -17.42 17.14 -8.77
CA SER A 129 -17.67 15.70 -8.78
C SER A 129 -17.53 15.15 -10.19
N GLN A 130 -18.22 15.75 -11.16
CA GLN A 130 -18.15 15.36 -12.56
C GLN A 130 -16.72 15.48 -13.11
N ARG A 131 -16.01 16.57 -12.79
CA ARG A 131 -14.62 16.78 -13.23
C ARG A 131 -13.70 15.69 -12.67
N VAL A 132 -13.75 15.42 -11.37
CA VAL A 132 -12.90 14.41 -10.72
C VAL A 132 -13.19 13.03 -11.29
N LEU A 133 -14.46 12.60 -11.31
CA LEU A 133 -14.84 11.25 -11.74
C LEU A 133 -14.58 10.97 -13.23
N THR A 134 -14.54 11.99 -14.08
CA THR A 134 -14.39 11.79 -15.54
C THR A 134 -13.05 12.22 -16.12
N LYS A 135 -12.28 13.05 -15.40
CA LYS A 135 -11.01 13.61 -15.91
C LYS A 135 -9.80 13.28 -15.04
N ALA A 136 -9.97 12.87 -13.78
CA ALA A 136 -8.84 12.50 -12.95
C ALA A 136 -8.24 11.15 -13.39
N ALA A 137 -6.93 11.00 -13.20
CA ALA A 137 -6.26 9.72 -13.30
C ALA A 137 -6.36 8.99 -11.95
N PHE A 138 -7.08 7.87 -11.95
CA PHE A 138 -7.23 7.02 -10.77
C PHE A 138 -6.22 5.91 -10.82
N HIS A 139 -5.36 5.82 -9.81
CA HIS A 139 -4.29 4.85 -9.74
C HIS A 139 -4.55 3.83 -8.62
N LYS A 140 -3.96 2.65 -8.79
CA LYS A 140 -3.71 1.72 -7.67
C LYS A 140 -2.94 2.43 -6.53
N PRO A 141 -2.88 1.84 -5.32
CA PRO A 141 -2.20 2.49 -4.20
C PRO A 141 -0.77 2.92 -4.56
N LEU A 142 -0.45 4.19 -4.30
CA LEU A 142 0.86 4.78 -4.61
C LEU A 142 1.97 3.99 -3.91
N TRP A 143 1.76 3.74 -2.62
CA TRP A 143 2.70 2.99 -1.80
C TRP A 143 2.51 1.47 -1.94
N LYS A 144 3.59 0.81 -2.34
CA LYS A 144 3.61 -0.63 -2.66
C LYS A 144 4.44 -1.47 -1.69
N ARG A 145 4.95 -0.90 -0.60
CA ARG A 145 5.88 -1.62 0.30
C ARG A 145 5.36 -1.75 1.72
N MET A 146 5.89 -2.72 2.44
CA MET A 146 5.59 -2.92 3.85
C MET A 146 6.85 -3.25 4.63
N SER A 147 6.89 -2.81 5.88
CA SER A 147 7.90 -3.21 6.84
C SER A 147 7.88 -4.73 7.01
N LYS A 148 9.05 -5.35 6.93
CA LYS A 148 9.24 -6.78 7.18
C LYS A 148 9.98 -7.03 8.48
N PHE A 149 10.98 -6.20 8.79
CA PHE A 149 11.80 -6.35 9.98
C PHE A 149 12.42 -5.02 10.40
N LEU A 150 12.57 -4.81 11.70
CA LEU A 150 13.25 -3.65 12.28
C LEU A 150 14.08 -4.11 13.49
N ALA A 151 15.32 -3.65 13.55
CA ALA A 151 16.18 -3.77 14.72
C ALA A 151 17.07 -2.54 14.87
N ARG A 152 17.73 -2.44 16.02
CA ARG A 152 18.66 -1.36 16.35
C ARG A 152 19.85 -1.92 17.15
N ASP A 153 21.01 -1.28 17.01
CA ASP A 153 22.15 -1.49 17.94
C ASP A 153 22.12 -0.51 19.14
N ASP A 154 23.03 -0.68 20.09
CA ASP A 154 23.09 0.19 21.28
C ASP A 154 23.46 1.64 20.93
N ASN A 155 24.07 1.89 19.76
CA ASN A 155 24.48 3.22 19.28
C ASN A 155 23.37 3.96 18.52
N GLY A 156 22.22 3.34 18.28
CA GLY A 156 21.11 3.94 17.54
C GLY A 156 21.22 3.89 16.04
N VAL A 157 21.99 2.93 15.53
CA VAL A 157 21.94 2.52 14.14
C VAL A 157 20.79 1.52 13.99
N TYR A 158 19.86 1.85 13.11
CA TYR A 158 18.74 1.00 12.74
C TYR A 158 19.12 0.09 11.58
N PHE A 159 18.55 -1.11 11.59
CA PHE A 159 18.60 -2.12 10.54
C PHE A 159 17.16 -2.41 10.14
N PHE A 160 16.80 -2.04 8.93
CA PHE A 160 15.42 -2.10 8.48
C PHE A 160 15.30 -2.87 7.18
N VAL A 161 14.29 -3.73 7.11
CA VAL A 161 13.95 -4.51 5.92
C VAL A 161 12.53 -4.22 5.50
N ASP A 162 12.35 -3.94 4.22
CA ASP A 162 11.02 -3.84 3.62
C ASP A 162 10.88 -4.69 2.36
N VAL A 163 9.64 -5.08 2.09
CA VAL A 163 9.25 -5.91 0.95
C VAL A 163 8.15 -5.25 0.15
N LEU A 164 7.94 -5.71 -1.08
CA LEU A 164 6.73 -5.40 -1.84
C LEU A 164 5.54 -6.01 -1.12
N ARG A 165 4.57 -5.19 -0.75
CA ARG A 165 3.42 -5.56 0.08
C ARG A 165 2.59 -6.67 -0.56
N ASP A 166 2.31 -6.55 -1.85
CA ASP A 166 1.37 -7.45 -2.53
C ASP A 166 2.00 -8.82 -2.89
N THR A 167 3.32 -8.96 -2.77
CA THR A 167 4.02 -10.23 -3.09
C THR A 167 4.84 -10.80 -1.94
N GLY A 168 5.15 -10.01 -0.91
CA GLY A 168 6.14 -10.34 0.11
C GLY A 168 7.59 -10.43 -0.41
N LYS A 169 7.83 -10.14 -1.69
CA LYS A 169 9.14 -10.28 -2.35
C LYS A 169 9.85 -8.95 -2.52
N GLY A 170 11.02 -8.97 -3.17
CA GLY A 170 11.78 -7.77 -3.50
C GLY A 170 12.34 -7.08 -2.26
N HIS A 171 13.03 -7.81 -1.40
CA HIS A 171 13.60 -7.26 -0.18
C HIS A 171 14.56 -6.10 -0.44
N ARG A 172 14.53 -5.08 0.42
CA ARG A 172 15.58 -4.07 0.53
C ARG A 172 16.03 -3.99 1.98
N VAL A 173 17.32 -3.76 2.17
CA VAL A 173 17.91 -3.54 3.49
C VAL A 173 18.38 -2.09 3.58
N PHE A 174 18.08 -1.44 4.69
CA PHE A 174 18.56 -0.11 5.01
C PHE A 174 19.28 -0.13 6.34
N ILE A 175 20.38 0.62 6.44
CA ILE A 175 21.17 0.74 7.67
C ILE A 175 21.57 2.20 7.87
N GLY A 176 21.41 2.71 9.09
CA GLY A 176 21.80 4.08 9.46
C GLY A 176 21.11 4.60 10.71
N GLN A 177 21.40 5.85 11.08
CA GLN A 177 20.66 6.54 12.13
C GLN A 177 19.32 7.05 11.58
N LYS A 178 18.39 7.39 12.48
CA LYS A 178 17.14 8.10 12.15
C LYS A 178 17.42 9.29 11.21
N GLY A 179 16.63 9.42 10.14
CA GLY A 179 16.78 10.44 9.11
C GLY A 179 17.97 10.27 8.16
N ALA A 180 18.88 9.32 8.40
CA ALA A 180 20.12 9.13 7.64
C ALA A 180 20.33 7.68 7.18
N MET A 181 19.25 6.93 7.01
CA MET A 181 19.25 5.55 6.53
C MET A 181 19.80 5.46 5.10
N LYS A 182 20.62 4.45 4.84
CA LYS A 182 21.16 4.18 3.50
C LYS A 182 20.73 2.81 3.03
N ALA A 183 20.27 2.73 1.77
CA ALA A 183 20.01 1.45 1.13
C ALA A 183 21.31 0.66 0.96
N MET A 184 21.31 -0.59 1.40
CA MET A 184 22.45 -1.50 1.28
C MET A 184 22.30 -2.34 0.00
N PRO A 185 23.28 -2.33 -0.90
CA PRO A 185 23.25 -3.19 -2.08
C PRO A 185 23.24 -4.67 -1.66
N MET A 186 22.12 -5.34 -1.94
CA MET A 186 21.89 -6.75 -1.64
C MET A 186 22.76 -7.64 -2.53
N THR A 187 23.26 -8.74 -1.96
CA THR A 187 24.03 -9.77 -2.66
C THR A 187 23.38 -11.15 -2.58
N ASN A 188 22.70 -11.46 -1.47
CA ASN A 188 22.02 -12.74 -1.28
C ASN A 188 20.86 -12.61 -0.29
N ILE A 189 19.90 -13.53 -0.37
CA ILE A 189 18.83 -13.71 0.61
C ILE A 189 18.69 -15.21 0.87
N VAL A 190 18.76 -15.60 2.13
CA VAL A 190 18.34 -16.93 2.61
C VAL A 190 17.10 -16.72 3.46
N ASP A 191 16.05 -17.49 3.21
CA ASP A 191 14.77 -17.43 3.93
C ASP A 191 14.23 -18.85 4.02
N ASP A 192 14.36 -19.46 5.20
CA ASP A 192 13.97 -20.84 5.48
C ASP A 192 13.47 -20.98 6.93
N ALA A 193 13.20 -22.21 7.37
CA ALA A 193 12.66 -22.47 8.71
C ALA A 193 13.59 -22.04 9.86
N ALA A 194 14.89 -21.85 9.62
CA ALA A 194 15.83 -21.37 10.63
C ALA A 194 15.83 -19.83 10.76
N GLY A 195 15.24 -19.12 9.79
CA GLY A 195 15.10 -17.66 9.78
C GLY A 195 15.55 -17.03 8.46
N GLN A 196 16.01 -15.78 8.54
CA GLN A 196 16.42 -14.99 7.37
C GLN A 196 17.87 -14.51 7.46
N ILE A 197 18.59 -14.56 6.34
CA ILE A 197 19.89 -13.92 6.19
C ILE A 197 19.86 -13.00 4.97
N TYR A 198 20.04 -11.72 5.23
CA TYR A 198 20.16 -10.69 4.21
C TYR A 198 21.62 -10.33 3.98
N GLY A 199 22.21 -10.91 2.94
CA GLY A 199 23.57 -10.59 2.50
C GLY A 199 23.61 -9.27 1.75
N THR A 200 24.55 -8.40 2.13
CA THR A 200 24.83 -7.13 1.46
C THR A 200 26.32 -7.00 1.15
N LYS A 201 26.69 -6.04 0.32
CA LYS A 201 28.11 -5.70 0.08
C LYS A 201 28.88 -5.25 1.34
N ARG A 202 28.20 -4.92 2.44
CA ARG A 202 28.82 -4.38 3.67
C ARG A 202 28.76 -5.31 4.88
N GLY A 203 28.07 -6.44 4.75
CA GLY A 203 27.83 -7.39 5.84
C GLY A 203 26.49 -8.11 5.68
N GLU A 204 26.14 -8.91 6.67
CA GLU A 204 24.93 -9.72 6.70
C GLU A 204 24.06 -9.36 7.90
N LEU A 205 22.79 -9.06 7.63
CA LEU A 205 21.78 -9.02 8.68
C LEU A 205 21.20 -10.44 8.82
N ARG A 206 21.29 -11.00 10.02
CA ARG A 206 20.86 -12.35 10.34
C ARG A 206 19.72 -12.28 11.33
N ILE A 207 18.66 -13.01 11.06
CA ILE A 207 17.46 -13.16 11.88
C ILE A 207 17.28 -14.66 12.06
N VAL A 208 17.37 -15.13 13.30
CA VAL A 208 17.32 -16.54 13.65
C VAL A 208 16.05 -16.79 14.44
N ALA A 209 15.24 -17.76 14.00
CA ALA A 209 13.93 -18.04 14.58
C ALA A 209 13.99 -18.92 15.85
N ASN A 210 15.09 -19.66 16.08
CA ASN A 210 15.17 -20.65 17.15
C ASN A 210 15.27 -20.03 18.56
N GLU A 211 14.29 -20.37 19.41
CA GLU A 211 14.25 -20.04 20.85
C GLU A 211 14.26 -18.53 21.16
N GLY A 212 13.23 -17.85 20.66
CA GLY A 212 13.09 -16.40 20.75
C GLY A 212 13.90 -15.74 19.65
N GLU A 213 13.20 -15.07 18.73
CA GLU A 213 13.79 -14.42 17.56
C GLU A 213 15.02 -13.60 17.96
N LYS A 214 16.16 -13.86 17.31
CA LYS A 214 17.44 -13.18 17.58
C LYS A 214 17.93 -12.54 16.31
N ALA A 215 18.46 -11.33 16.42
CA ALA A 215 19.03 -10.62 15.29
C ALA A 215 20.48 -10.22 15.54
N SER A 216 21.29 -10.29 14.48
CA SER A 216 22.67 -9.84 14.51
C SER A 216 23.10 -9.21 13.19
N TRP A 217 24.08 -8.32 13.26
CA TRP A 217 24.80 -7.81 12.12
C TRP A 217 26.21 -8.39 12.09
N ARG A 218 26.55 -9.08 11.00
CA ARG A 218 27.87 -9.68 10.80
C ARG A 218 28.65 -8.92 9.74
N LYS A 219 29.83 -8.40 10.12
CA LYS A 219 30.78 -7.76 9.21
C LYS A 219 32.14 -8.47 9.29
N GLY A 220 32.42 -9.31 8.29
CA GLY A 220 33.60 -10.17 8.32
C GLY A 220 33.51 -11.18 9.47
N LYS A 221 34.48 -11.12 10.40
CA LYS A 221 34.51 -11.99 11.60
C LYS A 221 33.80 -11.38 12.81
N LYS A 222 33.44 -10.09 12.76
CA LYS A 222 32.73 -9.43 13.87
C LYS A 222 31.23 -9.64 13.72
N GLU A 223 30.59 -10.04 14.80
CA GLU A 223 29.15 -10.16 14.90
C GLU A 223 28.65 -9.31 16.07
N GLU A 224 27.60 -8.53 15.81
CA GLU A 224 27.01 -7.59 16.75
C GLU A 224 25.54 -7.96 16.94
N LYS A 225 25.12 -8.15 18.19
CA LYS A 225 23.72 -8.44 18.52
C LYS A 225 22.89 -7.19 18.36
N LEU A 226 21.65 -7.35 17.88
CA LEU A 226 20.72 -6.26 17.68
C LEU A 226 19.49 -6.46 18.58
N THR A 227 18.92 -5.34 19.01
CA THR A 227 17.61 -5.29 19.66
C THR A 227 16.53 -5.27 18.59
N ILE A 228 15.69 -6.31 18.55
CA ILE A 228 14.54 -6.38 17.64
C ILE A 228 13.47 -5.41 18.13
N LEU A 229 12.86 -4.69 17.19
CA LEU A 229 11.76 -3.76 17.42
C LEU A 229 10.57 -4.20 16.57
N ASP A 230 9.37 -4.19 17.14
CA ASP A 230 8.17 -4.47 16.35
C ASP A 230 7.92 -3.33 15.34
N PRO A 231 7.86 -3.59 14.02
CA PRO A 231 7.67 -2.52 13.03
C PRO A 231 6.28 -1.86 13.07
N GLY A 232 5.26 -2.52 13.62
CA GLY A 232 3.90 -2.00 13.76
C GLY A 232 3.78 -0.99 14.91
N ASP A 233 4.34 -1.34 16.07
CA ASP A 233 4.48 -0.43 17.22
C ASP A 233 5.37 0.76 16.88
N ASN A 234 6.37 0.53 16.03
CA ASN A 234 7.30 1.55 15.54
C ASN A 234 6.92 2.11 14.16
N ARG A 235 5.66 2.01 13.73
CA ARG A 235 5.23 2.46 12.38
C ARG A 235 5.57 3.93 12.12
N TYR A 236 5.36 4.82 13.09
CA TYR A 236 5.63 6.25 12.87
C TYR A 236 7.14 6.48 12.65
N LEU A 237 7.98 5.84 13.48
CA LEU A 237 9.43 5.83 13.29
C LEU A 237 9.79 5.34 11.88
N VAL A 238 9.28 4.17 11.46
CA VAL A 238 9.60 3.59 10.16
C VAL A 238 9.16 4.48 9.00
N TYR A 239 7.92 4.96 9.03
CA TYR A 239 7.30 5.60 7.89
C TYR A 239 7.55 7.11 7.83
N ARG A 240 7.92 7.77 8.93
CA ARG A 240 8.19 9.21 8.97
C ARG A 240 9.66 9.52 9.28
N GLU A 241 10.21 8.86 10.29
CA GLU A 241 11.43 9.34 10.94
C GLU A 241 12.72 8.71 10.41
N LEU A 242 12.68 7.46 9.93
CA LEU A 242 13.84 6.80 9.33
C LEU A 242 14.32 7.50 8.03
N GLY A 243 13.47 8.33 7.40
CA GLY A 243 13.82 9.14 6.25
C GLY A 243 13.98 8.35 4.94
N ILE A 244 13.47 7.12 4.88
CA ILE A 244 13.58 6.23 3.71
C ILE A 244 12.41 6.39 2.71
N TYR A 245 11.31 6.98 3.15
CA TYR A 245 10.07 7.07 2.38
C TYR A 245 9.66 8.52 2.15
N GLY A 246 9.33 8.84 0.90
CA GLY A 246 8.70 10.11 0.51
C GLY A 246 7.19 10.08 0.76
N GLN A 247 6.41 10.55 -0.21
CA GLN A 247 4.95 10.49 -0.14
C GLN A 247 4.45 9.04 -0.23
N LEU A 248 3.49 8.68 0.64
CA LEU A 248 2.80 7.40 0.66
C LEU A 248 1.46 7.45 -0.12
N GLY A 249 0.90 8.64 -0.30
CA GLY A 249 -0.37 8.85 -1.00
C GLY A 249 -1.59 8.39 -0.20
N THR A 250 -1.46 8.37 1.13
CA THR A 250 -2.56 8.03 2.05
C THR A 250 -3.28 9.29 2.53
N ILE A 251 -4.51 9.15 3.02
CA ILE A 251 -5.31 10.26 3.55
C ILE A 251 -4.68 11.02 4.73
N CYS A 252 -3.69 10.44 5.42
CA CYS A 252 -3.02 11.01 6.60
C CYS A 252 -1.51 11.20 6.38
N ASP A 253 -1.09 11.41 5.13
CA ASP A 253 0.33 11.47 4.80
C ASP A 253 1.01 12.76 5.26
N ASP A 254 0.24 13.86 5.28
CA ASP A 254 0.69 15.22 5.57
C ASP A 254 0.64 15.59 7.08
N GLU A 255 0.17 14.67 7.92
CA GLU A 255 0.01 14.85 9.38
C GLU A 255 1.32 14.69 10.17
#